data_AF-A0A840UZW5-F1
#
_entry.id   AF-A0A840UZW5-F1
#
_cell.length_a   1.000
_cell.length_b   1.000
_cell.length_c   1.000
_cell.angle_alpha   90.00
_cell.angle_beta   90.00
_cell.angle_gamma   90.00
#
_symmetry.space_group_name_H-M   'P 1'
#
loop_
_entity.id
_entity.type
_entity.pdbx_description
1 polymer ?
#
loop_
_entity_poly.entity_id
_entity_poly.type
_entity_poly.pdbx_seq_one_letter_code
_entity_poly.pdbx_strand_id
1 'polypeptide(L)'
;MTEFPVGACQCGAVYTCDATGHNVGAAMVEALVYACGDNWDLAWELMPEDDYLTGRIENYDETLHQVIEMKNIDGRYVRGVLYFVRLHTEISELARRLKDKKEHQIAESTPIAKVQDPVIESAPARNRVRQKATKQAVREMVDRSDIDGLAGLCFDDKKTLRLMQRLLYDPDEEKRWKTAWTIGQVCARVASREPGQVSELLHRLFEACSDSAATPWGMVEAIGYVIAERPDIFGAFTRYLLRYIGEQSTQIQVIWAMGEIARKRPDLIRDTPFFNLFHFLQHPDPRVRGLIARLLGRIKATEAALQLMVLKDDNAGLIVWENGKACTTTVAAEAAKAISAIHGGKEA
;
A
#
# COMPACT_ATOMS: atom_id res chain seq x y z
N MET A 1 -7.26 -6.70 -3.90
CA MET A 1 -8.47 -6.20 -4.58
C MET A 1 -8.26 -6.56 -6.04
N THR A 2 -9.03 -7.50 -6.56
CA THR A 2 -8.91 -7.95 -7.95
C THR A 2 -9.65 -6.97 -8.85
N GLU A 3 -9.02 -6.51 -9.93
CA GLU A 3 -9.58 -5.52 -10.87
C GLU A 3 -10.69 -6.15 -11.73
N PHE A 4 -10.50 -7.44 -12.08
CA PHE A 4 -11.46 -8.26 -12.80
C PHE A 4 -11.95 -9.42 -11.89
N PRO A 5 -13.21 -9.88 -12.05
CA PRO A 5 -13.66 -11.11 -11.41
C PRO A 5 -12.82 -12.29 -11.89
N VAL A 6 -12.30 -13.08 -10.95
CA VAL A 6 -11.48 -14.27 -11.22
C VAL A 6 -12.26 -15.53 -10.85
N GLY A 7 -12.12 -16.59 -11.64
CA GLY A 7 -12.67 -17.92 -11.34
C GLY A 7 -11.73 -19.05 -11.75
N ALA A 8 -12.09 -20.27 -11.36
CA ALA A 8 -11.36 -21.48 -11.70
C ALA A 8 -12.29 -22.51 -12.35
N CYS A 9 -11.79 -23.16 -13.39
CA CYS A 9 -12.45 -24.23 -14.11
C CYS A 9 -12.00 -25.60 -13.57
N GLN A 10 -12.88 -26.60 -13.63
CA GLN A 10 -12.58 -27.97 -13.19
C GLN A 10 -11.41 -28.61 -13.94
N CYS A 11 -11.10 -28.13 -15.14
CA CYS A 11 -9.95 -28.60 -15.91
C CYS A 11 -8.61 -28.01 -15.44
N GLY A 12 -8.61 -27.12 -14.43
CA GLY A 12 -7.42 -26.45 -13.91
C GLY A 12 -7.10 -25.11 -14.59
N ALA A 13 -7.92 -24.65 -15.54
CA ALA A 13 -7.78 -23.30 -16.09
C ALA A 13 -8.33 -22.26 -15.11
N VAL A 14 -7.64 -21.13 -15.00
CA VAL A 14 -8.13 -19.91 -14.34
C VAL A 14 -8.72 -18.99 -15.40
N TYR A 15 -9.74 -18.22 -15.05
CA TYR A 15 -10.34 -17.27 -15.97
C TYR A 15 -10.67 -15.92 -15.33
N THR A 16 -10.65 -14.87 -16.14
CA THR A 16 -11.07 -13.50 -15.80
C THR A 16 -12.06 -12.97 -16.81
N CYS A 17 -12.91 -12.04 -16.39
CA CYS A 17 -13.89 -11.38 -17.25
C CYS A 17 -13.65 -9.87 -17.34
N ASP A 18 -13.38 -9.36 -18.54
CA ASP A 18 -13.47 -7.92 -18.84
C ASP A 18 -14.84 -7.63 -19.47
N ALA A 19 -15.73 -7.03 -18.69
CA ALA A 19 -17.08 -6.67 -19.12
C ALA A 19 -17.12 -5.71 -20.32
N THR A 20 -16.06 -4.90 -20.48
CA THR A 20 -16.01 -3.82 -21.47
C THR A 20 -15.38 -4.26 -22.79
N GLY A 21 -14.53 -5.28 -22.75
CA GLY A 21 -13.72 -5.76 -23.86
C GLY A 21 -12.54 -4.85 -24.25
N HIS A 22 -12.30 -3.76 -23.51
CA HIS A 22 -11.22 -2.80 -23.80
C HIS A 22 -9.93 -3.04 -22.99
N ASN A 23 -10.02 -3.75 -21.87
CA ASN A 23 -8.94 -3.95 -20.91
C ASN A 23 -8.44 -5.41 -20.89
N VAL A 24 -8.59 -6.13 -21.99
CA VAL A 24 -8.26 -7.57 -22.10
C VAL A 24 -6.81 -7.87 -21.70
N GLY A 25 -5.87 -6.96 -21.99
CA GLY A 25 -4.47 -7.13 -21.58
C GLY A 25 -4.28 -7.13 -20.06
N ALA A 26 -5.00 -6.27 -19.34
CA ALA A 26 -4.97 -6.24 -17.88
C ALA A 26 -5.66 -7.49 -17.29
N ALA A 27 -6.80 -7.89 -17.87
CA ALA A 27 -7.50 -9.11 -17.49
C ALA A 27 -6.65 -10.38 -17.69
N MET A 28 -5.86 -10.43 -18.76
CA MET A 28 -4.90 -11.51 -19.02
C MET A 28 -3.83 -11.59 -17.93
N VAL A 29 -3.20 -10.45 -17.59
CA VAL A 29 -2.16 -10.41 -16.56
C VAL A 29 -2.72 -10.87 -15.21
N GLU A 30 -3.93 -10.42 -14.86
CA GLU A 30 -4.56 -10.82 -13.61
C GLU A 30 -4.90 -12.32 -13.57
N ALA A 31 -5.38 -12.89 -14.68
CA ALA A 31 -5.60 -14.34 -14.78
C ALA A 31 -4.31 -15.14 -14.60
N LEU A 32 -3.20 -14.69 -15.20
CA LEU A 32 -1.91 -15.37 -15.14
C LEU A 32 -1.31 -15.33 -13.73
N VAL A 33 -1.37 -14.17 -13.07
CA VAL A 33 -0.90 -14.00 -11.69
C VAL A 33 -1.69 -14.87 -10.72
N TYR A 34 -3.01 -14.90 -10.88
CA TYR A 34 -3.85 -15.75 -10.04
C TYR A 34 -3.56 -17.24 -10.27
N ALA A 35 -3.35 -17.65 -11.54
CA ALA A 35 -2.93 -19.01 -11.85
C ALA A 35 -1.59 -19.38 -11.20
N CYS A 36 -0.69 -18.40 -11.04
CA CYS A 36 0.58 -18.55 -10.35
C CYS A 36 0.49 -18.46 -8.81
N GLY A 37 -0.73 -18.47 -8.23
CA GLY A 37 -0.92 -18.40 -6.78
C GLY A 37 -0.60 -17.02 -6.20
N ASP A 38 -0.96 -15.96 -6.92
CA ASP A 38 -0.67 -14.56 -6.59
C ASP A 38 0.83 -14.22 -6.56
N ASN A 39 1.66 -15.05 -7.20
CA ASN A 39 3.08 -14.81 -7.38
C ASN A 39 3.35 -14.07 -8.71
N TRP A 40 3.59 -12.77 -8.60
CA TRP A 40 3.87 -11.90 -9.74
C TRP A 40 5.21 -12.22 -10.42
N ASP A 41 6.25 -12.51 -9.64
CA ASP A 41 7.58 -12.79 -10.20
C ASP A 41 7.52 -14.04 -11.07
N LEU A 42 6.88 -15.10 -10.58
CA LEU A 42 6.65 -16.30 -11.37
C LEU A 42 5.85 -15.98 -12.63
N ALA A 43 4.73 -15.27 -12.51
CA ALA A 43 3.86 -14.96 -13.65
C ALA A 43 4.59 -14.20 -14.78
N TRP A 44 5.55 -13.32 -14.45
CA TRP A 44 6.34 -12.57 -15.44
C TRP A 44 7.45 -13.39 -16.09
N GLU A 45 7.89 -14.48 -15.47
CA GLU A 45 8.91 -15.38 -16.02
C GLU A 45 8.33 -16.41 -16.99
N LEU A 46 7.02 -16.66 -16.94
CA LEU A 46 6.37 -17.66 -17.79
C LEU A 46 6.19 -17.19 -19.24
N MET A 47 6.48 -18.09 -20.17
CA MET A 47 6.30 -17.89 -21.60
C MET A 47 4.99 -18.50 -22.09
N PRO A 48 4.20 -17.77 -22.91
CA PRO A 48 3.01 -18.33 -23.55
C PRO A 48 3.35 -19.55 -24.41
N GLU A 49 2.45 -20.53 -24.46
CA GLU A 49 2.56 -21.82 -25.17
C GLU A 49 3.59 -22.80 -24.60
N ASP A 50 4.70 -22.32 -24.03
CA ASP A 50 5.72 -23.15 -23.39
C ASP A 50 5.34 -23.51 -21.95
N ASP A 51 4.89 -22.53 -21.17
CA ASP A 51 4.59 -22.68 -19.74
C ASP A 51 3.09 -22.68 -19.42
N TYR A 52 2.30 -22.04 -20.27
CA TYR A 52 0.86 -21.94 -20.11
C TYR A 52 0.14 -21.76 -21.45
N LEU A 53 -1.09 -22.25 -21.49
CA LEU A 53 -2.02 -22.08 -22.60
C LEU A 53 -2.99 -20.95 -22.29
N THR A 54 -3.39 -20.23 -23.34
CA THR A 54 -4.40 -19.19 -23.24
C THR A 54 -5.65 -19.55 -24.03
N GLY A 55 -6.79 -19.04 -23.59
CA GLY A 55 -8.05 -19.18 -24.30
C GLY A 55 -8.88 -17.92 -24.16
N ARG A 56 -9.69 -17.60 -25.15
CA ARG A 56 -10.55 -16.41 -25.11
C ARG A 56 -11.93 -16.72 -25.67
N ILE A 57 -12.94 -16.26 -24.98
CA ILE A 57 -14.33 -16.25 -25.44
C ILE A 57 -14.77 -14.78 -25.52
N GLU A 58 -15.23 -14.37 -26.70
CA GLU A 58 -15.74 -13.03 -26.94
C GLU A 58 -17.26 -12.98 -26.84
N ASN A 59 -17.80 -11.76 -26.72
CA ASN A 59 -19.24 -11.49 -26.67
C ASN A 59 -19.90 -12.18 -25.46
N TYR A 60 -19.17 -12.29 -24.37
CA TYR A 60 -19.64 -12.83 -23.11
C TYR A 60 -20.38 -11.75 -22.32
N ASP A 61 -21.60 -12.04 -21.87
CA ASP A 61 -22.34 -11.21 -20.93
C ASP A 61 -22.09 -11.70 -19.50
N GLU A 62 -21.47 -10.85 -18.68
CA GLU A 62 -21.11 -11.19 -17.30
C GLU A 62 -22.32 -11.32 -16.37
N THR A 63 -23.45 -10.70 -16.70
CA THR A 63 -24.65 -10.68 -15.85
C THR A 63 -25.49 -11.93 -16.09
N LEU A 64 -25.63 -12.35 -17.35
CA LEU A 64 -26.39 -13.52 -17.76
C LEU A 64 -25.52 -14.79 -17.86
N HIS A 65 -24.20 -14.64 -17.78
CA HIS A 65 -23.21 -15.71 -17.96
C HIS A 65 -23.39 -16.49 -19.27
N GLN A 66 -23.65 -15.78 -20.37
CA GLN A 66 -23.92 -16.34 -21.70
C GLN A 66 -23.04 -15.71 -22.78
N VAL A 67 -22.75 -16.46 -23.83
CA VAL A 67 -22.05 -15.97 -25.03
C VAL A 67 -23.10 -15.56 -26.06
N ILE A 68 -23.08 -14.30 -26.48
CA ILE A 68 -24.11 -13.69 -27.32
C ILE A 68 -23.60 -13.57 -28.75
N GLU A 69 -24.09 -14.45 -29.62
CA GLU A 69 -23.64 -14.55 -31.02
C GLU A 69 -23.85 -13.25 -31.82
N MET A 70 -24.99 -12.57 -31.62
CA MET A 70 -25.32 -11.33 -32.31
C MET A 70 -24.69 -10.07 -31.69
N LYS A 71 -23.87 -10.21 -30.64
CA LYS A 71 -23.23 -9.11 -29.88
C LYS A 71 -24.22 -8.07 -29.33
N ASN A 72 -25.49 -8.40 -29.26
CA ASN A 72 -26.55 -7.51 -28.81
C ASN A 72 -27.64 -8.31 -28.09
N ILE A 73 -28.00 -7.86 -26.89
CA ILE A 73 -29.14 -8.36 -26.12
C ILE A 73 -29.97 -7.15 -25.69
N ASP A 74 -31.27 -7.17 -25.97
CA ASP A 74 -32.22 -6.14 -25.54
C ASP A 74 -31.79 -4.68 -25.85
N GLY A 75 -31.06 -4.48 -26.96
CA GLY A 75 -30.54 -3.16 -27.37
C GLY A 75 -29.20 -2.76 -26.72
N ARG A 76 -28.67 -3.57 -25.79
CA ARG A 76 -27.33 -3.43 -25.20
C ARG A 76 -26.31 -4.24 -26.01
N TYR A 77 -25.23 -3.58 -26.40
CA TYR A 77 -24.13 -4.24 -27.09
C TYR A 77 -23.24 -5.02 -26.09
N VAL A 78 -22.97 -6.30 -26.37
CA VAL A 78 -22.19 -7.20 -25.52
C VAL A 78 -20.78 -7.36 -26.11
N ARG A 79 -19.78 -6.81 -25.42
CA ARG A 79 -18.35 -6.87 -25.78
C ARG A 79 -17.49 -7.60 -24.78
N GLY A 80 -18.09 -8.17 -23.74
CA GLY A 80 -17.34 -8.79 -22.66
C GLY A 80 -16.46 -9.91 -23.18
N VAL A 81 -15.29 -10.04 -22.56
CA VAL A 81 -14.27 -11.03 -22.92
C VAL A 81 -13.98 -11.87 -21.71
N LEU A 82 -14.19 -13.18 -21.84
CA LEU A 82 -13.77 -14.17 -20.87
C LEU A 82 -12.41 -14.72 -21.30
N TYR A 83 -11.39 -14.46 -20.50
CA TYR A 83 -10.01 -14.86 -20.78
C TYR A 83 -9.62 -16.01 -19.87
N PHE A 84 -8.96 -17.01 -20.43
CA PHE A 84 -8.55 -18.23 -19.74
C PHE A 84 -7.04 -18.38 -19.80
N VAL A 85 -6.46 -18.81 -18.69
CA VAL A 85 -5.06 -19.21 -18.57
C VAL A 85 -5.03 -20.60 -17.94
N ARG A 86 -4.30 -21.52 -18.55
CA ARG A 86 -4.05 -22.85 -17.99
C ARG A 86 -2.55 -23.12 -17.97
N LEU A 87 -1.98 -23.19 -16.78
CA LEU A 87 -0.59 -23.59 -16.60
C LEU A 87 -0.39 -25.05 -17.04
N HIS A 88 0.77 -25.35 -17.60
CA HIS A 88 1.21 -26.74 -17.75
C HIS A 88 1.40 -27.40 -16.38
N THR A 89 1.31 -28.72 -16.34
CA THR A 89 1.26 -29.50 -15.09
C THR A 89 2.44 -29.19 -14.17
N GLU A 90 3.65 -29.12 -14.73
CA GLU A 90 4.87 -28.86 -13.96
C GLU A 90 4.87 -27.46 -13.32
N ILE A 91 4.43 -26.45 -14.10
CA ILE A 91 4.32 -25.06 -13.64
C ILE A 91 3.19 -24.89 -12.63
N SER A 92 2.07 -25.58 -12.82
CA SER A 92 0.95 -25.60 -11.87
C SER A 92 1.36 -26.20 -10.52
N GLU A 93 2.11 -27.30 -10.55
CA GLU A 93 2.66 -27.89 -9.32
C GLU A 93 3.67 -26.98 -8.64
N LEU A 94 4.55 -26.33 -9.41
CA LEU A 94 5.52 -25.36 -8.89
C LEU A 94 4.80 -24.19 -8.22
N ALA A 95 3.82 -23.58 -8.90
CA ALA A 95 3.00 -22.50 -8.38
C ALA A 95 2.31 -22.92 -7.07
N ARG A 96 1.73 -24.13 -7.01
CA ARG A 96 1.12 -24.65 -5.78
C ARG A 96 2.14 -24.81 -4.66
N ARG A 97 3.32 -25.42 -4.92
CA ARG A 97 4.38 -25.59 -3.91
C ARG A 97 4.90 -24.25 -3.39
N LEU A 98 5.03 -23.25 -4.26
CA LEU A 98 5.47 -21.91 -3.88
C LEU A 98 4.41 -21.19 -3.04
N LYS A 99 3.13 -21.32 -3.41
CA LYS A 99 2.01 -20.83 -2.62
C LYS A 99 1.94 -21.49 -1.25
N ASP A 100 2.01 -22.82 -1.20
CA ASP A 100 1.99 -23.59 0.05
C ASP A 100 3.17 -23.19 0.95
N LYS A 101 4.38 -23.03 0.40
CA LYS A 101 5.55 -22.53 1.15
C LYS A 101 5.34 -21.11 1.66
N LYS A 102 4.76 -20.21 0.85
CA LYS A 102 4.45 -18.84 1.28
C LYS A 102 3.41 -18.85 2.40
N GLU A 103 2.36 -19.65 2.28
CA GLU A 103 1.32 -19.81 3.30
C GLU A 103 1.86 -20.45 4.59
N HIS A 104 2.75 -21.45 4.50
CA HIS A 104 3.39 -22.06 5.67
C HIS A 104 4.38 -21.09 6.34
N GLN A 105 5.15 -20.32 5.57
CA GLN A 105 6.01 -19.27 6.11
C GLN A 105 5.20 -18.13 6.75
N ILE A 106 4.03 -17.79 6.20
CA ILE A 106 3.07 -16.85 6.80
C ILE A 106 2.46 -17.42 8.09
N ALA A 107 2.22 -18.73 8.16
CA ALA A 107 1.69 -19.40 9.34
C ALA A 107 2.74 -19.58 10.47
N GLU A 108 4.01 -19.83 10.11
CA GLU A 108 5.13 -19.99 11.05
C GLU A 108 5.74 -18.65 11.48
N SER A 109 5.65 -17.61 10.64
CA SER A 109 5.96 -16.25 11.07
C SER A 109 4.88 -15.79 12.04
N THR A 110 5.30 -15.51 13.29
CA THR A 110 4.55 -14.90 14.42
C THR A 110 3.15 -14.40 14.03
N PRO A 111 2.06 -14.81 14.71
CA PRO A 111 0.70 -14.45 14.32
C PRO A 111 0.66 -12.97 13.96
N ILE A 112 0.33 -12.67 12.69
CA ILE A 112 0.01 -11.32 12.23
C ILE A 112 -0.81 -10.72 13.35
N ALA A 113 -0.24 -9.73 14.05
CA ALA A 113 -0.87 -9.16 15.24
C ALA A 113 -2.32 -8.87 14.85
N LYS A 114 -3.29 -9.57 15.49
CA LYS A 114 -4.71 -9.56 15.12
C LYS A 114 -5.04 -8.13 14.68
N VAL A 115 -5.17 -7.91 13.37
CA VAL A 115 -5.53 -6.59 12.86
C VAL A 115 -6.91 -6.38 13.46
N GLN A 116 -7.00 -5.46 14.42
CA GLN A 116 -8.27 -5.17 15.08
C GLN A 116 -9.30 -4.95 13.98
N ASP A 117 -10.43 -5.64 14.07
CA ASP A 117 -11.51 -5.48 13.10
C ASP A 117 -11.75 -3.97 12.94
N PRO A 118 -11.65 -3.43 11.70
CA PRO A 118 -11.64 -2.00 11.51
C PRO A 118 -12.96 -1.43 12.04
N VAL A 119 -12.86 -0.51 12.99
CA VAL A 119 -14.04 0.18 13.55
C VAL A 119 -14.73 0.91 12.40
N ILE A 120 -15.92 0.45 12.03
CA ILE A 120 -16.71 1.07 10.97
C ILE A 120 -17.28 2.37 11.52
N GLU A 121 -17.01 3.48 10.83
CA GLU A 121 -17.50 4.78 11.24
C GLU A 121 -19.03 4.79 11.24
N SER A 122 -19.63 5.35 12.29
CA SER A 122 -21.09 5.44 12.39
C SER A 122 -21.69 6.23 11.22
N ALA A 123 -22.88 5.85 10.77
CA ALA A 123 -23.54 6.57 9.69
C ALA A 123 -23.84 8.00 10.14
N PRO A 124 -23.56 9.02 9.30
CA PRO A 124 -24.08 10.35 9.51
C PRO A 124 -25.60 10.28 9.76
N ALA A 125 -26.09 10.98 10.77
CA ALA A 125 -27.52 11.04 11.06
C ALA A 125 -28.27 11.51 9.80
N ARG A 126 -29.33 10.78 9.41
CA ARG A 126 -30.10 11.05 8.17
C ARG A 126 -30.64 12.48 8.09
N ASN A 127 -30.89 13.10 9.24
CA ASN A 127 -31.47 14.45 9.34
C ASN A 127 -30.41 15.55 9.61
N ARG A 128 -29.11 15.25 9.51
CA ARG A 128 -28.07 16.28 9.74
C ARG A 128 -28.00 17.26 8.57
N VAL A 129 -27.83 18.54 8.89
CA VAL A 129 -27.53 19.56 7.87
C VAL A 129 -26.09 19.38 7.42
N ARG A 130 -25.89 19.12 6.11
CA ARG A 130 -24.56 18.97 5.54
C ARG A 130 -23.78 20.28 5.60
N GLN A 131 -22.54 20.22 6.06
CA GLN A 131 -21.66 21.38 6.12
C GLN A 131 -20.78 21.47 4.88
N LYS A 132 -20.54 22.69 4.40
CA LYS A 132 -19.65 22.94 3.25
C LYS A 132 -18.23 23.22 3.74
N ALA A 133 -17.24 22.61 3.09
CA ALA A 133 -15.85 22.80 3.46
C ALA A 133 -15.32 24.16 2.97
N THR A 134 -14.87 24.99 3.90
CA THR A 134 -14.19 26.27 3.61
C THR A 134 -12.71 26.17 3.96
N LYS A 135 -11.86 26.98 3.31
CA LYS A 135 -10.41 26.98 3.55
C LYS A 135 -10.09 27.28 5.03
N GLN A 136 -10.79 28.25 5.61
CA GLN A 136 -10.58 28.69 6.99
C GLN A 136 -11.01 27.61 7.98
N ALA A 137 -12.23 27.06 7.83
CA ALA A 137 -12.71 26.01 8.72
C ALA A 137 -11.80 24.78 8.73
N VAL A 138 -11.41 24.28 7.53
CA VAL A 138 -10.52 23.12 7.44
C VAL A 138 -9.16 23.40 8.08
N ARG A 139 -8.60 24.60 7.89
CA ARG A 139 -7.32 24.98 8.51
C ARG A 139 -7.42 24.99 10.04
N GLU A 140 -8.43 25.65 10.60
CA GLU A 140 -8.63 25.72 12.05
C GLU A 140 -8.84 24.33 12.67
N MET A 141 -9.57 23.45 11.98
CA MET A 141 -9.79 22.07 12.43
C MET A 141 -8.50 21.24 12.36
N VAL A 142 -7.68 21.39 11.32
CA VAL A 142 -6.36 20.73 11.22
C VAL A 142 -5.41 21.24 12.30
N ASP A 143 -5.36 22.56 12.56
CA ASP A 143 -4.52 23.16 13.59
C ASP A 143 -4.84 22.60 14.99
N ARG A 144 -6.13 22.36 15.26
CA ARG A 144 -6.64 21.76 16.50
C ARG A 144 -6.62 20.23 16.51
N SER A 145 -6.25 19.59 15.40
CA SER A 145 -6.34 18.13 15.21
C SER A 145 -7.74 17.57 15.52
N ASP A 146 -8.78 18.29 15.09
CA ASP A 146 -10.19 17.88 15.22
C ASP A 146 -10.52 16.76 14.22
N ILE A 147 -10.06 15.54 14.51
CA ILE A 147 -10.21 14.37 13.64
C ILE A 147 -11.70 14.02 13.47
N ASP A 148 -12.49 14.11 14.54
CA ASP A 148 -13.93 13.84 14.52
C ASP A 148 -14.68 14.78 13.58
N GLY A 149 -14.46 16.09 13.74
CA GLY A 149 -15.05 17.09 12.88
C GLY A 149 -14.60 16.94 11.43
N LEU A 150 -13.32 16.70 11.19
CA LEU A 150 -12.77 16.55 9.83
C LEU A 150 -13.31 15.32 9.11
N ALA A 151 -13.41 14.18 9.80
CA ALA A 151 -14.02 12.97 9.25
C ALA A 151 -15.51 13.22 8.92
N GLY A 152 -16.23 13.87 9.84
CA GLY A 152 -17.62 14.30 9.62
C GLY A 152 -17.76 15.18 8.39
N LEU A 153 -16.89 16.17 8.23
CA LEU A 153 -16.90 17.11 7.10
C LEU A 153 -16.53 16.45 5.77
N CYS A 154 -15.67 15.43 5.77
CA CYS A 154 -15.35 14.63 4.56
C CYS A 154 -16.58 13.89 4.02
N PHE A 155 -17.51 13.47 4.88
CA PHE A 155 -18.77 12.86 4.45
C PHE A 155 -19.81 13.89 3.94
N ASP A 156 -19.69 15.15 4.37
CA ASP A 156 -20.58 16.22 3.87
C ASP A 156 -20.06 16.84 2.56
N ASP A 157 -18.75 17.04 2.46
CA ASP A 157 -18.09 17.68 1.32
C ASP A 157 -16.71 17.05 1.05
N LYS A 158 -16.62 16.31 -0.07
CA LYS A 158 -15.38 15.65 -0.55
C LYS A 158 -14.22 16.63 -0.79
N LYS A 159 -14.52 17.93 -0.92
CA LYS A 159 -13.50 18.98 -1.03
C LYS A 159 -12.62 19.07 0.22
N THR A 160 -13.05 18.56 1.37
CA THR A 160 -12.31 18.59 2.64
C THR A 160 -10.90 18.01 2.49
N LEU A 161 -10.76 16.79 1.95
CA LEU A 161 -9.44 16.18 1.72
C LEU A 161 -8.57 17.01 0.75
N ARG A 162 -9.18 17.65 -0.25
CA ARG A 162 -8.46 18.55 -1.17
C ARG A 162 -7.96 19.80 -0.46
N LEU A 163 -8.71 20.31 0.51
CA LEU A 163 -8.31 21.47 1.32
C LEU A 163 -7.21 21.10 2.33
N MET A 164 -7.30 19.91 2.95
CA MET A 164 -6.23 19.40 3.83
C MET A 164 -4.92 19.17 3.06
N GLN A 165 -4.99 18.57 1.86
CA GLN A 165 -3.82 18.37 1.00
C GLN A 165 -3.06 19.68 0.72
N ARG A 166 -3.75 20.81 0.58
CA ARG A 166 -3.10 22.11 0.35
C ARG A 166 -2.25 22.59 1.53
N LEU A 167 -2.53 22.12 2.73
CA LEU A 167 -1.80 22.48 3.95
C LEU A 167 -0.47 21.71 4.06
N LEU A 168 -0.24 20.69 3.22
CA LEU A 168 1.04 19.94 3.17
C LEU A 168 2.22 20.78 2.66
N TYR A 169 1.95 21.95 2.06
CA TYR A 169 2.96 22.90 1.60
C TYR A 169 3.30 23.99 2.63
N ASP A 170 3.01 23.77 3.92
CA ASP A 170 3.43 24.73 4.97
C ASP A 170 4.97 24.81 5.02
N PRO A 171 5.56 26.01 5.10
CA PRO A 171 7.03 26.15 5.22
C PRO A 171 7.59 25.51 6.49
N ASP A 172 6.77 25.38 7.54
CA ASP A 172 7.15 24.74 8.80
C ASP A 172 7.03 23.21 8.67
N GLU A 173 8.16 22.51 8.81
CA GLU A 173 8.22 21.06 8.71
C GLU A 173 7.32 20.37 9.76
N GLU A 174 7.28 20.87 10.99
CA GLU A 174 6.48 20.27 12.06
C GLU A 174 4.99 20.36 11.74
N LYS A 175 4.54 21.48 11.17
CA LYS A 175 3.16 21.62 10.71
C LYS A 175 2.85 20.69 9.54
N ARG A 176 3.79 20.48 8.62
CA ARG A 176 3.62 19.51 7.52
C ARG A 176 3.44 18.09 8.05
N TRP A 177 4.29 17.65 8.97
CA TRP A 177 4.18 16.32 9.59
C TRP A 177 2.89 16.15 10.38
N LYS A 178 2.50 17.16 11.17
CA LYS A 178 1.22 17.17 11.89
C LYS A 178 0.03 17.10 10.95
N THR A 179 0.07 17.83 9.83
CA THR A 179 -0.97 17.79 8.79
C THR A 179 -1.04 16.41 8.13
N ALA A 180 0.09 15.85 7.73
CA ALA A 180 0.17 14.51 7.13
C ALA A 180 -0.39 13.43 8.07
N TRP A 181 -0.03 13.49 9.36
CA TRP A 181 -0.60 12.61 10.38
C TRP A 181 -2.11 12.79 10.52
N THR A 182 -2.59 14.03 10.60
CA THR A 182 -4.02 14.37 10.69
C THR A 182 -4.78 13.81 9.48
N ILE A 183 -4.23 13.94 8.26
CA ILE A 183 -4.79 13.33 7.04
C ILE A 183 -4.89 11.81 7.20
N GLY A 184 -3.83 11.14 7.66
CA GLY A 184 -3.84 9.69 7.91
C GLY A 184 -4.97 9.25 8.84
N GLN A 185 -5.12 9.92 9.98
CA GLN A 185 -6.18 9.62 10.97
C GLN A 185 -7.59 9.83 10.40
N VAL A 186 -7.81 10.93 9.67
CA VAL A 186 -9.10 11.21 9.02
C VAL A 186 -9.40 10.19 7.93
N CYS A 187 -8.42 9.88 7.07
CA CYS A 187 -8.56 8.88 6.01
C CYS A 187 -8.85 7.49 6.57
N ALA A 188 -8.29 7.12 7.72
CA ALA A 188 -8.56 5.84 8.36
C ALA A 188 -10.05 5.61 8.62
N ARG A 189 -10.72 6.68 9.11
CA ARG A 189 -12.14 6.72 9.43
C ARG A 189 -13.01 6.84 8.18
N VAL A 190 -12.67 7.75 7.27
CA VAL A 190 -13.40 7.95 6.00
C VAL A 190 -13.38 6.67 5.15
N ALA A 191 -12.25 5.97 5.08
CA ALA A 191 -12.11 4.75 4.28
C ALA A 191 -12.98 3.59 4.76
N SER A 192 -13.51 3.62 6.00
CA SER A 192 -14.48 2.62 6.46
C SER A 192 -15.83 2.70 5.73
N ARG A 193 -16.16 3.84 5.11
CA ARG A 193 -17.41 4.07 4.37
C ARG A 193 -17.20 4.46 2.91
N GLU A 194 -16.26 5.37 2.67
CA GLU A 194 -15.97 5.91 1.34
C GLU A 194 -14.49 5.69 0.96
N PRO A 195 -14.02 4.43 0.84
CA PRO A 195 -12.62 4.14 0.50
C PRO A 195 -12.19 4.76 -0.84
N GLY A 196 -13.11 4.91 -1.80
CA GLY A 196 -12.86 5.57 -3.08
C GLY A 196 -12.40 7.03 -2.94
N GLN A 197 -12.93 7.78 -1.95
CA GLN A 197 -12.52 9.17 -1.69
C GLN A 197 -11.05 9.26 -1.27
N VAL A 198 -10.61 8.28 -0.47
CA VAL A 198 -9.22 8.18 0.02
C VAL A 198 -8.29 7.64 -1.09
N SER A 199 -8.77 6.72 -1.92
CA SER A 199 -8.02 6.24 -3.10
C SER A 199 -7.74 7.39 -4.08
N GLU A 200 -8.73 8.26 -4.36
CA GLU A 200 -8.54 9.46 -5.19
C GLU A 200 -7.53 10.44 -4.58
N LEU A 201 -7.48 10.56 -3.25
CA LEU A 201 -6.42 11.31 -2.57
C LEU A 201 -5.04 10.66 -2.84
N LEU A 202 -4.87 9.36 -2.57
CA LEU A 202 -3.61 8.66 -2.78
C LEU A 202 -3.10 8.79 -4.23
N HIS A 203 -3.96 8.60 -5.23
CA HIS A 203 -3.59 8.78 -6.63
C HIS A 203 -3.06 10.19 -6.91
N ARG A 204 -3.74 11.23 -6.42
CA ARG A 204 -3.29 12.62 -6.60
C ARG A 204 -1.99 12.92 -5.86
N LEU A 205 -1.76 12.31 -4.69
CA LEU A 205 -0.49 12.46 -3.97
C LEU A 205 0.66 11.80 -4.74
N PHE A 206 0.46 10.58 -5.28
CA PHE A 206 1.45 9.89 -6.11
C PHE A 206 1.74 10.64 -7.40
N GLU A 207 0.70 11.13 -8.09
CA GLU A 207 0.83 11.95 -9.29
C GLU A 207 1.66 13.22 -9.00
N ALA A 208 1.36 13.91 -7.90
CA ALA A 208 2.12 15.09 -7.47
C ALA A 208 3.59 14.77 -7.11
N CYS A 209 3.89 13.55 -6.65
CA CYS A 209 5.28 13.11 -6.40
C CYS A 209 6.05 12.81 -7.69
N SER A 210 5.35 12.50 -8.79
CA SER A 210 5.97 12.21 -10.09
C SER A 210 6.13 13.46 -10.97
N ASP A 211 5.52 14.58 -10.59
CA ASP A 211 5.65 15.84 -11.31
C ASP A 211 7.00 16.51 -11.00
N SER A 212 7.88 16.56 -11.99
CA SER A 212 9.22 17.13 -11.86
C SER A 212 9.23 18.65 -11.60
N ALA A 213 8.10 19.34 -11.85
CA ALA A 213 7.94 20.75 -11.51
C ALA A 213 7.43 20.97 -10.08
N ALA A 214 7.02 19.91 -9.37
CA ALA A 214 6.50 19.98 -8.01
C ALA A 214 7.54 19.53 -6.98
N THR A 215 7.62 20.24 -5.85
CA THR A 215 8.34 19.73 -4.68
C THR A 215 7.36 18.93 -3.82
N PRO A 216 7.56 17.62 -3.57
CA PRO A 216 6.57 16.75 -2.93
C PRO A 216 6.53 16.89 -1.40
N TRP A 217 6.60 18.11 -0.88
CA TRP A 217 6.59 18.40 0.55
C TRP A 217 5.32 17.87 1.22
N GLY A 218 5.49 17.04 2.25
CA GLY A 218 4.39 16.48 3.03
C GLY A 218 3.58 15.39 2.29
N MET A 219 3.83 15.17 1.00
CA MET A 219 3.05 14.25 0.17
C MET A 219 3.40 12.79 0.47
N VAL A 220 4.69 12.46 0.49
CA VAL A 220 5.17 11.10 0.78
C VAL A 220 4.86 10.72 2.21
N GLU A 221 4.99 11.67 3.15
CA GLU A 221 4.62 11.52 4.54
C GLU A 221 3.12 11.23 4.69
N ALA A 222 2.26 11.97 3.97
CA ALA A 222 0.82 11.74 3.97
C ALA A 222 0.45 10.38 3.38
N ILE A 223 1.08 9.96 2.27
CA ILE A 223 0.92 8.62 1.71
C ILE A 223 1.29 7.56 2.76
N GLY A 224 2.44 7.72 3.41
CA GLY A 224 2.93 6.82 4.46
C GLY A 224 1.93 6.66 5.60
N TYR A 225 1.43 7.78 6.14
CA TYR A 225 0.41 7.74 7.21
C TYR A 225 -0.90 7.11 6.75
N VAL A 226 -1.43 7.46 5.57
CA VAL A 226 -2.70 6.89 5.07
C VAL A 226 -2.59 5.36 4.92
N ILE A 227 -1.51 4.87 4.32
CA ILE A 227 -1.30 3.43 4.14
C ILE A 227 -1.05 2.76 5.50
N ALA A 228 -0.22 3.35 6.37
CA ALA A 228 0.04 2.80 7.70
C ALA A 228 -1.22 2.75 8.58
N GLU A 229 -2.17 3.64 8.37
CA GLU A 229 -3.43 3.61 9.12
C GLU A 229 -4.41 2.54 8.63
N ARG A 230 -4.50 2.33 7.31
CA ARG A 230 -5.38 1.31 6.71
C ARG A 230 -4.66 0.43 5.69
N PRO A 231 -3.67 -0.38 6.14
CA PRO A 231 -2.92 -1.25 5.23
C PRO A 231 -3.77 -2.44 4.73
N ASP A 232 -4.89 -2.72 5.38
CA ASP A 232 -5.92 -3.66 4.94
C ASP A 232 -6.60 -3.23 3.62
N ILE A 233 -6.81 -1.92 3.43
CA ILE A 233 -7.38 -1.37 2.18
C ILE A 233 -6.27 -0.93 1.23
N PHE A 234 -5.30 -0.16 1.72
CA PHE A 234 -4.35 0.56 0.88
C PHE A 234 -2.95 -0.06 0.84
N GLY A 235 -2.72 -1.23 1.46
CA GLY A 235 -1.40 -1.87 1.50
C GLY A 235 -0.80 -2.19 0.12
N ALA A 236 -1.65 -2.40 -0.89
CA ALA A 236 -1.20 -2.56 -2.27
C ALA A 236 -0.43 -1.34 -2.80
N PHE A 237 -0.67 -0.14 -2.27
CA PHE A 237 0.03 1.06 -2.69
C PHE A 237 1.47 1.14 -2.17
N THR A 238 1.85 0.34 -1.17
CA THR A 238 3.19 0.35 -0.56
C THR A 238 4.28 0.15 -1.60
N ARG A 239 4.09 -0.76 -2.57
CA ARG A 239 5.08 -1.02 -3.63
C ARG A 239 5.42 0.20 -4.47
N TYR A 240 4.49 1.15 -4.63
CA TYR A 240 4.72 2.35 -5.43
C TYR A 240 5.66 3.34 -4.74
N LEU A 241 5.79 3.30 -3.41
CA LEU A 241 6.73 4.14 -2.67
C LEU A 241 8.19 3.86 -3.07
N LEU A 242 8.52 2.61 -3.42
CA LEU A 242 9.88 2.21 -3.80
C LEU A 242 10.41 2.97 -5.02
N ARG A 243 9.52 3.44 -5.90
CA ARG A 243 9.89 4.23 -7.08
C ARG A 243 10.59 5.54 -6.72
N TYR A 244 10.35 6.06 -5.51
CA TYR A 244 10.86 7.36 -5.06
C TYR A 244 12.03 7.24 -4.08
N ILE A 245 12.53 6.03 -3.79
CA ILE A 245 13.63 5.84 -2.82
C ILE A 245 14.99 6.31 -3.35
N GLY A 246 15.17 6.28 -4.67
CA GLY A 246 16.42 6.68 -5.33
C GLY A 246 16.63 8.19 -5.38
N GLU A 247 15.57 8.98 -5.22
CA GLU A 247 15.60 10.43 -5.31
C GLU A 247 15.96 11.04 -3.94
N GLN A 248 17.02 11.85 -3.90
CA GLN A 248 17.54 12.41 -2.65
C GLN A 248 16.51 13.26 -1.89
N SER A 249 15.60 13.92 -2.63
CA SER A 249 14.56 14.80 -2.09
C SER A 249 13.42 14.05 -1.38
N THR A 250 13.22 12.76 -1.67
CA THR A 250 12.13 11.93 -1.13
C THR A 250 12.61 10.70 -0.38
N GLN A 251 13.88 10.32 -0.51
CA GLN A 251 14.46 9.10 0.08
C GLN A 251 14.16 8.95 1.57
N ILE A 252 14.38 10.01 2.35
CA ILE A 252 14.14 9.99 3.80
C ILE A 252 12.66 9.71 4.11
N GLN A 253 11.76 10.39 3.40
CA GLN A 253 10.32 10.27 3.57
C GLN A 253 9.83 8.88 3.17
N VAL A 254 10.37 8.30 2.10
CA VAL A 254 10.03 6.95 1.63
C VAL A 254 10.45 5.90 2.65
N ILE A 255 11.69 5.98 3.16
CA ILE A 255 12.19 5.05 4.18
C ILE A 255 11.34 5.17 5.46
N TRP A 256 11.04 6.39 5.89
CA TRP A 256 10.16 6.62 7.03
C TRP A 256 8.77 6.02 6.80
N ALA A 257 8.15 6.26 5.64
CA ALA A 257 6.82 5.77 5.30
C ALA A 257 6.76 4.24 5.29
N MET A 258 7.74 3.58 4.66
CA MET A 258 7.86 2.11 4.70
C MET A 258 7.98 1.61 6.14
N GLY A 259 8.75 2.33 6.97
CA GLY A 259 8.87 2.05 8.38
C GLY A 259 7.52 2.07 9.07
N GLU A 260 6.73 3.12 8.90
CA GLU A 260 5.41 3.25 9.57
C GLU A 260 4.41 2.19 9.09
N ILE A 261 4.42 1.83 7.81
CA ILE A 261 3.60 0.75 7.26
C ILE A 261 4.00 -0.60 7.90
N ALA A 262 5.30 -0.88 7.98
CA ALA A 262 5.84 -2.10 8.56
C ALA A 262 5.47 -2.30 10.04
N ARG A 263 5.09 -1.24 10.76
CA ARG A 263 4.63 -1.33 12.16
C ARG A 263 3.39 -2.23 12.30
N LYS A 264 2.47 -2.19 11.33
CA LYS A 264 1.24 -3.00 11.33
C LYS A 264 1.32 -4.18 10.35
N ARG A 265 1.99 -3.99 9.21
CA ARG A 265 2.09 -4.98 8.13
C ARG A 265 3.54 -5.10 7.64
N PRO A 266 4.42 -5.74 8.44
CA PRO A 266 5.83 -5.92 8.07
C PRO A 266 5.99 -6.75 6.79
N ASP A 267 5.06 -7.67 6.53
CA ASP A 267 4.99 -8.50 5.33
C ASP A 267 4.99 -7.68 4.03
N LEU A 268 4.31 -6.53 3.99
CA LEU A 268 4.27 -5.66 2.79
C LEU A 268 5.64 -5.13 2.37
N ILE A 269 6.61 -5.09 3.29
CA ILE A 269 7.99 -4.71 2.99
C ILE A 269 8.87 -5.94 2.82
N ARG A 270 8.62 -7.04 3.55
CA ARG A 270 9.37 -8.29 3.36
C ARG A 270 9.17 -8.91 1.98
N ASP A 271 8.00 -8.70 1.39
CA ASP A 271 7.68 -9.12 0.02
C ASP A 271 8.36 -8.24 -1.05
N THR A 272 9.14 -7.22 -0.66
CA THR A 272 9.95 -6.40 -1.56
C THR A 272 11.41 -6.84 -1.54
N PRO A 273 12.24 -6.42 -2.51
CA PRO A 273 13.70 -6.65 -2.49
C PRO A 273 14.45 -5.88 -1.37
N PHE A 274 14.03 -6.02 -0.10
CA PHE A 274 14.48 -5.21 1.03
C PHE A 274 15.98 -5.39 1.36
N PHE A 275 16.62 -6.48 0.90
CA PHE A 275 18.08 -6.67 1.00
C PHE A 275 18.86 -5.55 0.30
N ASN A 276 18.29 -4.97 -0.76
CA ASN A 276 18.86 -3.81 -1.44
C ASN A 276 18.95 -2.59 -0.51
N LEU A 277 18.26 -2.58 0.63
CA LEU A 277 18.32 -1.48 1.59
C LEU A 277 19.55 -1.55 2.51
N PHE A 278 20.29 -2.66 2.54
CA PHE A 278 21.37 -2.87 3.50
C PHE A 278 22.52 -1.88 3.31
N HIS A 279 22.80 -1.47 2.07
CA HIS A 279 23.86 -0.49 1.80
C HIS A 279 23.57 0.88 2.43
N PHE A 280 22.30 1.22 2.69
CA PHE A 280 21.94 2.48 3.34
C PHE A 280 22.31 2.53 4.83
N LEU A 281 22.64 1.40 5.46
CA LEU A 281 23.20 1.39 6.82
C LEU A 281 24.58 2.07 6.88
N GLN A 282 25.25 2.27 5.74
CA GLN A 282 26.53 3.00 5.64
C GLN A 282 26.38 4.38 4.98
N HIS A 283 25.15 4.84 4.77
CA HIS A 283 24.90 6.13 4.11
C HIS A 283 25.49 7.30 4.91
N PRO A 284 26.04 8.36 4.27
CA PRO A 284 26.65 9.49 4.99
C PRO A 284 25.66 10.27 5.86
N ASP A 285 24.38 10.35 5.46
CA ASP A 285 23.33 11.00 6.24
C ASP A 285 22.84 10.11 7.40
N PRO A 286 22.96 10.55 8.68
CA PRO A 286 22.52 9.77 9.84
C PRO A 286 21.00 9.52 9.85
N ARG A 287 20.19 10.38 9.23
CA ARG A 287 18.74 10.20 9.13
C ARG A 287 18.42 8.95 8.34
N VAL A 288 19.13 8.73 7.23
CA VAL A 288 18.98 7.54 6.39
C VAL A 288 19.39 6.29 7.16
N ARG A 289 20.56 6.29 7.80
CA ARG A 289 21.04 5.14 8.59
C ARG A 289 20.06 4.76 9.70
N GLY A 290 19.63 5.73 10.50
CA GLY A 290 18.72 5.50 11.63
C GLY A 290 17.33 5.04 11.18
N LEU A 291 16.77 5.63 10.11
CA LEU A 291 15.46 5.21 9.58
C LEU A 291 15.50 3.81 8.96
N ILE A 292 16.58 3.43 8.29
CA ILE A 292 16.77 2.07 7.78
C ILE A 292 16.91 1.07 8.93
N ALA A 293 17.70 1.40 9.96
CA ALA A 293 17.80 0.56 11.15
C ALA A 293 16.41 0.32 11.77
N ARG A 294 15.63 1.39 11.96
CA ARG A 294 14.25 1.33 12.44
C ARG A 294 13.35 0.47 11.54
N LEU A 295 13.43 0.63 10.22
CA LEU A 295 12.67 -0.17 9.25
C LEU A 295 13.02 -1.66 9.36
N LEU A 296 14.30 -2.00 9.33
CA LEU A 296 14.81 -3.38 9.42
C LEU A 296 14.40 -4.06 10.74
N GLY A 297 14.40 -3.29 11.84
CA GLY A 297 13.86 -3.73 13.13
C GLY A 297 12.37 -4.05 13.07
N ARG A 298 11.56 -3.17 12.48
CA ARG A 298 10.10 -3.35 12.35
C ARG A 298 9.71 -4.54 11.50
N ILE A 299 10.47 -4.80 10.43
CA ILE A 299 10.27 -6.01 9.63
C ILE A 299 10.93 -7.24 10.24
N LYS A 300 11.65 -7.14 11.36
CA LYS A 300 12.40 -8.22 12.01
C LYS A 300 13.40 -8.92 11.05
N ALA A 301 14.19 -8.12 10.33
CA ALA A 301 15.22 -8.58 9.39
C ALA A 301 16.42 -9.23 10.13
N THR A 302 16.34 -10.53 10.42
CA THR A 302 17.42 -11.32 11.03
C THR A 302 18.70 -11.28 10.21
N GLU A 303 18.58 -11.17 8.89
CA GLU A 303 19.67 -11.13 7.92
C GLU A 303 20.50 -9.85 8.01
N ALA A 304 19.95 -8.80 8.64
CA ALA A 304 20.61 -7.51 8.85
C ALA A 304 21.28 -7.39 10.24
N ALA A 305 21.20 -8.41 11.10
CA ALA A 305 21.62 -8.30 12.50
C ALA A 305 23.09 -7.89 12.65
N LEU A 306 24.00 -8.48 11.86
CA LEU A 306 25.43 -8.15 11.91
C LEU A 306 25.70 -6.71 11.43
N GLN A 307 25.02 -6.28 10.38
CA GLN A 307 25.15 -4.94 9.81
C GLN A 307 24.60 -3.88 10.79
N LEU A 308 23.53 -4.19 11.52
CA LEU A 308 22.98 -3.34 12.56
C LEU A 308 23.92 -3.19 13.76
N MET A 309 24.66 -4.24 14.14
CA MET A 309 25.64 -4.18 15.25
C MET A 309 26.76 -3.15 15.00
N VAL A 310 27.10 -2.89 13.74
CA VAL A 310 28.11 -1.88 13.38
C VAL A 310 27.68 -0.46 13.79
N LEU A 311 26.37 -0.21 13.91
CA LEU A 311 25.81 1.08 14.26
C LEU A 311 25.70 1.35 15.77
N LYS A 312 26.11 0.40 16.62
CA LYS A 312 25.92 0.49 18.09
C LYS A 312 26.57 1.73 18.72
N ASP A 313 27.63 2.24 18.12
CA ASP A 313 28.41 3.38 18.63
C ASP A 313 28.13 4.68 17.82
N ASP A 314 27.21 4.65 16.86
CA ASP A 314 26.84 5.81 16.03
C ASP A 314 25.87 6.73 16.80
N ASN A 315 26.44 7.68 17.53
CA ASN A 315 25.68 8.66 18.32
C ASN A 315 25.17 9.86 17.51
N ALA A 316 25.22 9.82 16.18
CA ALA A 316 24.66 10.88 15.36
C ALA A 316 23.15 11.03 15.60
N GLY A 317 22.70 12.26 15.83
CA GLY A 317 21.30 12.57 16.10
C GLY A 317 20.43 12.54 14.85
N LEU A 318 19.18 12.08 15.02
CA LEU A 318 18.13 12.22 14.02
C LEU A 318 16.78 12.51 14.69
N ILE A 319 15.85 13.05 13.90
CA ILE A 319 14.46 13.23 14.29
C ILE A 319 13.65 12.11 13.62
N VAL A 320 12.87 11.39 14.41
CA VAL A 320 11.84 10.46 13.91
C VAL A 320 10.48 11.03 14.23
N TRP A 321 9.53 10.87 13.30
CA TRP A 321 8.17 11.35 13.47
C TRP A 321 7.25 10.21 13.88
N GLU A 322 6.59 10.37 15.02
CA GLU A 322 5.64 9.40 15.58
C GLU A 322 4.34 10.09 15.93
N ASN A 323 3.23 9.62 15.37
CA ASN A 323 1.90 10.19 15.59
C ASN A 323 1.86 11.72 15.42
N GLY A 324 2.54 12.23 14.38
CA GLY A 324 2.61 13.67 14.09
C GLY A 324 3.51 14.49 15.02
N LYS A 325 4.31 13.86 15.89
CA LYS A 325 5.23 14.53 16.81
C LYS A 325 6.69 14.19 16.49
N ALA A 326 7.56 15.18 16.62
CA ALA A 326 8.99 14.98 16.51
C ALA A 326 9.54 14.29 17.77
N CYS A 327 10.33 13.24 17.57
CA CYS A 327 11.06 12.56 18.62
C CYS A 327 12.55 12.55 18.26
N THR A 328 13.38 13.16 19.11
CA THR A 328 14.83 13.12 18.95
C THR A 328 15.37 11.77 19.40
N THR A 329 16.24 11.18 18.59
CA THR A 329 16.89 9.89 18.85
C THR A 329 18.29 9.87 18.22
N THR A 330 19.03 8.76 18.34
CA THR A 330 20.32 8.55 17.69
C THR A 330 20.29 7.31 16.80
N VAL A 331 21.23 7.21 15.86
CA VAL A 331 21.37 6.01 15.01
C VAL A 331 21.59 4.77 15.88
N ALA A 332 22.46 4.84 16.88
CA ALA A 332 22.70 3.78 17.85
C ALA A 332 21.42 3.36 18.60
N ALA A 333 20.59 4.31 19.02
CA ALA A 333 19.34 4.00 19.72
C ALA A 333 18.33 3.28 18.81
N GLU A 334 18.19 3.69 17.55
CA GLU A 334 17.31 2.98 16.59
C GLU A 334 17.89 1.60 16.22
N ALA A 335 19.20 1.45 16.11
CA ALA A 335 19.85 0.16 15.88
C ALA A 335 19.65 -0.81 17.06
N ALA A 336 19.78 -0.33 18.30
CA ALA A 336 19.52 -1.14 19.49
C ALA A 336 18.06 -1.62 19.56
N LYS A 337 17.09 -0.72 19.29
CA LYS A 337 15.67 -1.09 19.17
C LYS A 337 15.46 -2.14 18.08
N ALA A 338 16.13 -2.01 16.94
CA ALA A 338 16.02 -2.94 15.83
C ALA A 338 16.55 -4.34 16.19
N ILE A 339 17.75 -4.42 16.79
CA ILE A 339 18.34 -5.68 17.26
C ILE A 339 17.44 -6.35 18.29
N SER A 340 16.92 -5.59 19.26
CA SER A 340 15.99 -6.10 20.26
C SER A 340 14.71 -6.65 19.62
N ALA A 341 14.14 -5.95 18.63
CA ALA A 341 12.96 -6.42 17.90
C ALA A 341 13.22 -7.71 17.11
N ILE A 342 14.41 -7.86 16.52
CA ILE A 342 14.84 -9.05 15.77
C ILE A 342 14.99 -10.26 16.70
N HIS A 343 15.59 -10.09 17.88
CA HIS A 343 15.82 -11.17 18.84
C HIS A 343 14.62 -11.46 19.77
N GLY A 344 13.47 -10.85 19.50
CA GLY A 344 12.24 -11.08 20.28
C GLY A 344 12.27 -10.48 21.70
N GLY A 345 12.97 -9.37 21.88
CA GLY A 345 13.04 -8.64 23.16
C GLY A 345 14.04 -9.21 24.17
N LYS A 346 14.87 -10.17 23.76
CA LYS A 346 16.03 -10.58 24.57
C LYS A 346 17.17 -9.61 24.29
N GLU A 347 17.55 -8.85 25.31
CA GLU A 347 18.81 -8.08 25.29
C GLU A 347 19.96 -9.06 25.01
N ALA A 348 20.80 -8.69 24.05
CA ALA A 348 21.99 -9.45 23.66
C ALA A 348 23.12 -9.25 24.68
#